data_AF-A0A1G3Y6N5-F1
#
_entry.id   AF-A0A1G3Y6N5-F1
#
_cell.length_a   1.000
_cell.length_b   1.000
_cell.length_c   1.000
_cell.angle_alpha   90.00
_cell.angle_beta   90.00
_cell.angle_gamma   90.00
#
_symmetry.space_group_name_H-M   'P 1'
#
loop_
_entity.id
_entity.type
_entity.pdbx_description
1 polymer ?
#
loop_
_entity_poly.entity_id
_entity_poly.type
_entity_poly.pdbx_seq_one_letter_code
_entity_poly.pdbx_strand_id
1 'polypeptide(L)'
;MFLVELFKNTGFVPVEYGEIRKMVVNLRVRYKGELDYKSIRALSDTLGVDGILVGTVEHYSDGIDTSSPPEVAVSARLINARKNRIIWSDSLQIKGDDFLIAFDWGRIRSVDNVAYKVVSKLIQKMEKAKWQ
;
A
#
# COMPACT_ATOMS: atom_id res chain seq x y z
N MET A 1 3.05 7.92 -3.45
CA MET A 1 1.75 7.86 -2.74
C MET A 1 1.91 7.17 -1.40
N PHE A 2 2.18 5.86 -1.34
CA PHE A 2 2.37 5.13 -0.07
C PHE A 2 3.43 5.74 0.86
N LEU A 3 4.64 5.94 0.34
CA LEU A 3 5.77 6.48 1.09
C LEU A 3 5.46 7.89 1.64
N VAL A 4 4.84 8.74 0.82
CA VAL A 4 4.40 10.08 1.22
C VAL A 4 3.36 10.04 2.34
N GLU A 5 2.36 9.17 2.24
CA GLU A 5 1.33 9.04 3.28
C GLU A 5 1.89 8.46 4.58
N LEU A 6 2.81 7.49 4.51
CA LEU A 6 3.49 6.99 5.70
C LEU A 6 4.32 8.08 6.39
N PHE A 7 5.00 8.95 5.62
CA PHE A 7 5.77 10.06 6.18
C PHE A 7 4.92 11.14 6.87
N LYS A 8 3.63 11.24 6.54
CA LYS A 8 2.72 12.16 7.24
C LYS A 8 2.39 11.69 8.65
N ASN A 9 2.70 10.44 9.00
CA ASN A 9 2.44 9.87 10.30
C ASN A 9 3.74 9.65 11.09
N THR A 10 3.84 10.22 12.29
CA THR A 10 5.02 10.10 13.16
C THR A 10 5.21 8.70 13.76
N GLY A 11 4.21 7.82 13.67
CA GLY A 11 4.25 6.44 14.14
C GLY A 11 5.01 5.48 13.21
N PHE A 12 5.40 5.93 12.01
CA PHE A 12 6.20 5.15 11.08
C PHE A 12 7.50 5.88 10.73
N VAL A 13 8.57 5.11 10.55
CA VAL A 13 9.85 5.60 10.00
C VAL A 13 10.12 4.78 8.73
N PRO A 14 9.60 5.21 7.56
CA PRO A 14 9.80 4.49 6.31
C PRO A 14 11.28 4.51 5.89
N VAL A 15 11.77 3.36 5.43
CA VAL A 15 13.09 3.27 4.81
C VAL A 15 13.04 3.92 3.42
N GLU A 16 14.14 4.59 3.04
CA GLU A 16 14.25 5.23 1.73
C GLU A 16 14.16 4.20 0.59
N TYR A 17 13.50 4.57 -0.50
CA TYR A 17 13.32 3.69 -1.66
C TYR A 17 14.66 3.20 -2.26
N GLY A 18 15.71 4.04 -2.24
CA GLY A 18 17.03 3.66 -2.74
C GLY A 18 17.64 2.47 -1.98
N GLU A 19 17.53 2.47 -0.65
CA GLU A 19 17.97 1.40 0.24
C GLU A 19 17.16 0.11 -0.01
N ILE A 20 15.83 0.23 -0.09
CA ILE A 20 14.94 -0.91 -0.39
C ILE A 20 15.31 -1.54 -1.74
N ARG A 21 15.51 -0.72 -2.78
CA ARG A 21 15.82 -1.19 -4.13
C ARG A 21 17.17 -1.93 -4.18
N LYS A 22 18.21 -1.38 -3.54
CA LYS A 22 19.53 -2.06 -3.43
C LYS A 22 19.37 -3.43 -2.76
N MET A 23 18.59 -3.50 -1.69
CA MET A 23 18.42 -4.74 -0.92
C MET A 23 17.63 -5.81 -1.67
N VAL A 24 16.55 -5.44 -2.34
CA VAL A 24 15.76 -6.39 -3.16
C VAL A 24 16.64 -7.02 -4.25
N VAL A 25 17.50 -6.23 -4.89
CA VAL A 25 18.46 -6.71 -5.90
C VAL A 25 19.50 -7.64 -5.26
N ASN A 26 20.12 -7.23 -4.15
CA ASN A 26 21.17 -7.99 -3.48
C ASN A 26 20.68 -9.35 -2.96
N LEU A 27 19.49 -9.38 -2.36
CA LEU A 27 18.88 -10.58 -1.80
C LEU A 27 18.20 -11.46 -2.86
N ARG A 28 18.22 -11.06 -4.14
CA ARG A 28 17.58 -11.77 -5.27
C ARG A 28 16.11 -12.13 -4.99
N VAL A 29 15.43 -11.28 -4.24
CA VAL A 29 14.02 -11.47 -3.88
C VAL A 29 13.21 -11.41 -5.17
N ARG A 30 12.55 -12.52 -5.53
CA ARG A 30 11.74 -12.58 -6.76
C ARG A 30 10.51 -11.71 -6.59
N TYR A 31 10.35 -10.74 -7.48
CA TYR A 31 9.35 -9.66 -7.46
C TYR A 31 7.91 -10.12 -7.81
N LYS A 32 7.47 -11.32 -7.37
CA LYS A 32 6.16 -11.90 -7.71
C LYS A 32 5.26 -12.06 -6.48
N GLY A 33 5.03 -10.98 -5.73
CA GLY A 33 3.97 -10.90 -4.70
C GLY A 33 4.21 -11.70 -3.41
N GLU A 34 5.15 -12.65 -3.41
CA GLU A 34 5.48 -13.46 -2.24
C GLU A 34 6.90 -13.17 -1.75
N LEU A 35 6.98 -12.41 -0.65
CA LEU A 35 8.15 -12.44 0.22
C LEU A 35 8.02 -13.65 1.14
N ASP A 36 8.90 -14.64 0.98
CA ASP A 36 8.94 -15.74 1.94
C ASP A 36 9.47 -15.26 3.30
N TYR A 37 9.19 -16.01 4.37
CA TYR A 37 9.62 -15.64 5.72
C TYR A 37 11.14 -15.56 5.88
N LYS A 38 11.91 -16.25 5.03
CA LYS A 38 13.37 -16.17 5.01
C LYS A 38 13.84 -14.83 4.48
N SER A 39 13.26 -14.36 3.38
CA SER A 39 13.52 -13.05 2.78
C SER A 39 13.08 -11.91 3.70
N ILE A 40 11.93 -12.04 4.37
CA ILE A 40 11.46 -11.07 5.37
C ILE A 40 12.46 -10.90 6.50
N ARG A 41 12.98 -12.00 7.04
CA ARG A 41 13.97 -11.96 8.12
C ARG A 41 15.29 -11.35 7.65
N ALA A 42 15.79 -11.77 6.49
CA ALA A 42 17.02 -11.21 5.91
C ALA A 42 16.90 -9.70 5.64
N LEU A 43 15.76 -9.24 5.12
CA LEU A 43 15.46 -7.82 4.92
C LEU A 43 15.41 -7.06 6.25
N SER A 44 14.76 -7.63 7.27
CA SER A 44 14.67 -7.05 8.61
C SER A 44 16.03 -6.87 9.27
N ASP A 45 16.84 -7.93 9.27
CA ASP A 45 18.15 -7.94 9.92
C ASP A 45 19.11 -6.95 9.22
N THR A 46 19.01 -6.83 7.90
CA THR A 46 19.90 -5.93 7.13
C THR A 46 19.47 -4.47 7.20
N LEU A 47 18.17 -4.18 7.12
CA LEU A 47 17.65 -2.81 7.13
C LEU A 47 17.36 -2.30 8.55
N GLY A 48 17.44 -3.16 9.57
CA GLY A 48 17.12 -2.80 10.95
C GLY A 48 15.65 -2.45 11.17
N VAL A 49 14.73 -2.96 10.34
CA VAL A 49 13.30 -2.62 10.39
C VAL A 49 12.49 -3.57 11.27
N ASP A 50 11.51 -3.01 11.98
CA ASP A 50 10.58 -3.76 12.83
C ASP A 50 9.44 -4.44 12.07
N GLY A 51 9.13 -3.92 10.88
CA GLY A 51 8.05 -4.43 10.05
C GLY A 51 8.22 -4.14 8.57
N ILE A 52 7.52 -4.92 7.76
CA ILE A 52 7.53 -4.83 6.31
C ILE A 52 6.10 -4.65 5.82
N LEU A 53 5.85 -3.55 5.12
CA LEU A 53 4.58 -3.29 4.44
C LEU A 53 4.67 -3.84 3.01
N VAL A 54 3.76 -4.75 2.67
CA VAL A 54 3.63 -5.32 1.32
C VAL A 54 2.22 -5.06 0.83
N GLY A 55 2.08 -4.68 -0.43
CA GLY A 55 0.76 -4.52 -1.05
C GLY A 55 0.75 -4.92 -2.50
N THR A 56 -0.46 -5.15 -3.01
CA THR A 56 -0.74 -5.55 -4.39
C THR A 56 -1.77 -4.58 -4.96
N VAL A 57 -1.52 -4.11 -6.18
CA VAL A 57 -2.53 -3.41 -6.97
C VAL A 57 -3.35 -4.49 -7.67
N GLU A 58 -4.56 -4.73 -7.17
CA GLU A 58 -5.47 -5.76 -7.69
C GLU A 58 -6.22 -5.26 -8.94
N HIS A 59 -6.50 -3.96 -8.99
CA HIS A 59 -7.16 -3.31 -10.12
C HIS A 59 -6.69 -1.87 -10.27
N TYR A 60 -6.47 -1.43 -11.51
CA TYR A 60 -6.16 -0.04 -11.85
C TYR A 60 -6.67 0.23 -13.26
N SER A 61 -7.73 1.02 -13.36
CA SER A 61 -8.41 1.34 -14.62
C SER A 61 -8.77 2.82 -14.65
N ASP A 62 -8.44 3.50 -15.75
CA ASP A 62 -8.86 4.89 -15.99
C ASP A 62 -10.30 4.99 -16.52
N GLY A 63 -10.89 3.86 -16.94
CA GLY A 63 -12.25 3.77 -17.45
C GLY A 63 -12.47 4.50 -18.78
N ILE A 64 -11.41 4.98 -19.45
CA ILE A 64 -11.51 5.79 -20.68
C ILE A 64 -12.13 4.95 -21.81
N ASP A 65 -11.62 3.73 -22.02
CA ASP A 65 -12.05 2.86 -23.12
C ASP A 65 -13.49 2.32 -22.95
N THR A 66 -13.99 2.30 -21.71
CA THR A 66 -15.30 1.70 -21.37
C THR A 66 -16.33 2.75 -20.94
N SER A 67 -16.03 4.04 -21.09
CA SER A 67 -16.85 5.16 -20.58
C SER A 67 -17.29 4.95 -19.12
N SER A 68 -16.44 4.28 -18.33
CA SER A 68 -16.70 3.95 -16.93
C SER A 68 -15.95 4.92 -16.01
N PRO A 69 -16.38 5.10 -14.76
CA PRO A 69 -15.58 5.83 -13.78
C PRO A 69 -14.21 5.15 -13.59
N PRO A 70 -13.13 5.92 -13.29
CA PRO A 70 -11.84 5.33 -12.95
C PRO A 70 -11.97 4.49 -11.68
N GLU A 71 -11.25 3.39 -11.60
CA GLU A 71 -11.38 2.40 -10.54
C GLU A 71 -10.02 1.86 -10.10
N VAL A 72 -9.83 1.77 -8.79
CA VAL A 72 -8.58 1.26 -8.20
C VAL A 72 -8.90 0.34 -7.03
N ALA A 73 -8.26 -0.82 -6.99
CA ALA A 73 -8.28 -1.75 -5.87
C ALA A 73 -6.86 -2.08 -5.43
N VAL A 74 -6.60 -1.94 -4.12
CA VAL A 74 -5.30 -2.24 -3.51
C VAL A 74 -5.51 -3.07 -2.27
N SER A 75 -4.75 -4.15 -2.16
CA SER A 75 -4.58 -4.92 -0.92
C SER A 75 -3.24 -4.59 -0.28
N ALA A 76 -3.18 -4.55 1.05
CA ALA A 76 -1.94 -4.30 1.78
C ALA A 76 -1.93 -5.05 3.12
N ARG A 77 -0.73 -5.44 3.55
CA ARG A 77 -0.48 -6.10 4.84
C ARG A 77 0.83 -5.63 5.46
N LEU A 78 0.79 -5.42 6.77
CA LEU A 78 1.96 -5.13 7.59
C LEU A 78 2.40 -6.39 8.31
N ILE A 79 3.65 -6.77 8.10
CA ILE A 79 4.28 -7.95 8.68
C ILE A 79 5.21 -7.50 9.79
N ASN A 80 5.07 -8.04 10.99
CA ASN A 80 6.06 -7.91 12.05
C ASN A 80 7.25 -8.82 11.72
N ALA A 81 8.38 -8.22 11.40
CA ALA A 81 9.52 -8.95 10.87
C ALA A 81 10.32 -9.70 11.96
N ARG A 82 10.20 -9.28 13.23
CA ARG A 82 10.79 -9.99 14.38
C ARG A 82 10.04 -11.29 14.71
N LYS A 83 8.70 -11.24 14.65
CA LYS A 83 7.80 -12.35 15.02
C LYS A 83 7.29 -13.17 13.83
N ASN A 84 7.64 -12.79 12.58
CA ASN A 84 7.16 -13.43 11.36
C ASN A 84 5.63 -13.60 11.31
N ARG A 85 4.88 -12.58 11.74
CA ARG A 85 3.40 -12.61 11.73
C ARG A 85 2.83 -11.37 11.08
N ILE A 86 1.73 -11.51 10.35
CA ILE A 86 0.94 -10.38 9.87
C ILE A 86 0.28 -9.72 11.09
N ILE A 87 0.48 -8.42 11.25
CA ILE A 87 -0.10 -7.63 12.35
C ILE A 87 -1.23 -6.70 11.88
N TRP A 88 -1.37 -6.52 10.56
CA TRP A 88 -2.51 -5.86 9.93
C TRP A 88 -2.61 -6.29 8.47
N SER A 89 -3.82 -6.37 7.95
CA SER A 89 -4.11 -6.60 6.54
C SER A 89 -5.45 -5.97 6.20
N ASP A 90 -5.54 -5.31 5.06
CA ASP A 90 -6.80 -4.77 4.55
C ASP A 90 -6.78 -4.70 3.01
N SER A 91 -7.96 -4.62 2.41
CA SER A 91 -8.14 -4.38 0.99
C SER A 91 -9.19 -3.30 0.77
N LEU A 92 -8.94 -2.41 -0.18
CA LEU A 92 -9.84 -1.31 -0.48
C LEU A 92 -9.94 -1.10 -1.98
N GLN A 93 -11.18 -1.03 -2.44
CA GLN A 93 -11.57 -0.72 -3.81
C GLN A 93 -12.40 0.57 -3.78
N ILE A 94 -12.07 1.48 -4.69
CA ILE A 94 -12.79 2.74 -4.87
C ILE A 94 -13.02 2.97 -6.36
N LYS A 95 -14.24 3.38 -6.71
CA LYS A 95 -14.59 3.95 -8.02
C LYS A 95 -14.69 5.46 -7.95
N GLY A 96 -14.46 6.12 -9.07
CA GLY A 96 -14.47 7.58 -9.19
C GLY A 96 -15.83 8.22 -8.88
N ASP A 97 -16.91 7.44 -8.91
CA ASP A 97 -18.28 7.86 -8.63
C ASP A 97 -18.81 7.38 -7.26
N ASP A 98 -18.02 6.68 -6.44
CA ASP A 98 -18.43 6.24 -5.10
C ASP A 98 -18.82 7.39 -4.15
N PHE A 99 -18.38 8.62 -4.47
CA PHE A 99 -18.66 9.83 -3.69
C PHE A 99 -19.56 10.82 -4.43
N LEU A 100 -20.21 10.39 -5.51
CA LEU A 100 -21.09 11.22 -6.32
C LEU A 100 -22.32 11.65 -5.52
N ILE A 101 -22.59 12.96 -5.49
CA ILE A 101 -23.83 13.55 -5.01
C ILE A 101 -24.46 14.41 -6.12
N ALA A 102 -25.54 15.15 -5.81
CA ALA A 102 -26.21 16.00 -6.80
C ALA A 102 -25.23 16.94 -7.54
N PHE A 103 -25.51 17.19 -8.83
CA PHE A 103 -24.70 18.04 -9.71
C PHE A 103 -23.26 17.57 -9.94
N ASP A 104 -23.04 16.25 -9.99
CA ASP A 104 -21.72 15.66 -10.25
C ASP A 104 -20.66 15.98 -9.17
N TRP A 105 -21.08 16.51 -8.02
CA TRP A 105 -20.19 16.82 -6.91
C TRP A 105 -19.62 15.56 -6.28
N GLY A 106 -18.36 15.64 -5.83
CA GLY A 106 -17.64 14.51 -5.25
C GLY A 106 -17.07 13.50 -6.26
N ARG A 107 -17.40 13.63 -7.56
CA ARG A 107 -16.84 12.77 -8.63
C ARG A 107 -15.34 12.97 -8.80
N ILE A 108 -14.61 11.87 -8.85
CA ILE A 108 -13.17 11.80 -9.14
C ILE A 108 -12.99 11.30 -10.57
N ARG A 109 -12.36 12.10 -11.43
CA ARG A 109 -12.19 11.80 -12.86
C ARG A 109 -10.82 11.22 -13.23
N SER A 110 -9.85 11.29 -12.34
CA SER A 110 -8.49 10.78 -12.56
C SER A 110 -8.25 9.53 -11.72
N VAL A 111 -7.75 8.47 -12.37
CA VAL A 111 -7.37 7.22 -11.71
C VAL A 111 -6.27 7.43 -10.67
N ASP A 112 -5.35 8.36 -10.89
CA ASP A 112 -4.33 8.72 -9.89
C ASP A 112 -4.95 9.32 -8.63
N ASN A 113 -5.97 10.16 -8.77
CA ASN A 113 -6.68 10.70 -7.60
C ASN A 113 -7.47 9.61 -6.86
N VAL A 114 -8.03 8.64 -7.59
CA VAL A 114 -8.67 7.46 -6.98
C VAL A 114 -7.62 6.63 -6.22
N ALA A 115 -6.50 6.30 -6.85
CA ALA A 115 -5.39 5.57 -6.23
C ALA A 115 -4.86 6.29 -4.97
N TYR A 116 -4.72 7.61 -5.03
CA TYR A 116 -4.30 8.42 -3.88
C TYR A 116 -5.26 8.23 -2.70
N LYS A 117 -6.56 8.28 -2.98
CA LYS A 117 -7.61 8.14 -1.98
C LYS A 117 -7.67 6.73 -1.40
N VAL A 118 -7.47 5.70 -2.22
CA VAL A 118 -7.34 4.30 -1.77
C VAL A 118 -6.19 4.16 -0.77
N VAL A 119 -4.98 4.60 -1.17
CA VAL A 119 -3.77 4.50 -0.34
C VAL A 119 -3.91 5.29 0.96
N SER A 120 -4.42 6.52 0.89
CA SER A 120 -4.63 7.37 2.07
C SER A 120 -5.59 6.72 3.07
N LYS A 121 -6.70 6.14 2.59
CA LYS A 121 -7.66 5.43 3.44
C LYS A 121 -7.08 4.15 4.04
N LEU A 122 -6.30 3.38 3.27
CA LEU A 122 -5.63 2.18 3.79
C LEU A 122 -4.68 2.54 4.94
N ILE A 123 -3.84 3.56 4.77
CA ILE A 123 -2.90 4.00 5.81
C ILE A 123 -3.65 4.55 7.03
N GLN A 124 -4.71 5.36 6.85
CA GLN A 124 -5.53 5.81 7.98
C GLN A 124 -6.18 4.66 8.77
N LYS A 125 -6.62 3.60 8.09
CA LYS A 125 -7.14 2.40 8.77
C LYS A 125 -6.03 1.65 9.51
N MET A 126 -4.86 1.56 8.90
CA MET A 126 -3.67 0.95 9.48
C MET A 126 -3.25 1.68 10.77
N GLU A 127 -3.19 3.01 10.76
CA GLU A 127 -2.85 3.83 11.93
C GLU A 127 -3.77 3.61 13.13
N LYS A 128 -5.06 3.39 12.87
CA LYS A 128 -6.07 3.15 13.90
C LYS A 128 -6.05 1.72 14.45
N ALA A 129 -5.32 0.80 13.81
CA ALA A 129 -5.22 -0.57 14.26
C ALA A 129 -4.42 -0.65 15.58
N LYS A 130 -4.93 -1.39 16.57
CA LYS A 130 -4.18 -1.70 17.79
C LYS A 130 -3.27 -2.91 17.52
N TRP A 131 -1.98 -2.66 17.55
CA TRP A 131 -0.90 -3.62 17.28
C TRP A 131 -0.60 -4.49 18.51
N GLN A 132 -1.52 -5.38 18.92
CA GLN A 132 -1.28 -6.33 20.03
C GLN A 132 -0.60 -7.63 19.55
#